data_AF-A0A966CHB0-F1
#
_entry.id   AF-A0A966CHB0-F1
#
_cell.length_a   1.000
_cell.length_b   1.000
_cell.length_c   1.000
_cell.angle_alpha   90.00
_cell.angle_beta   90.00
_cell.angle_gamma   90.00
#
_symmetry.space_group_name_H-M   'P 1'
#
loop_
_entity.id
_entity.type
_entity.pdbx_description
1 polymer ?
#
loop_
_entity_poly.entity_id
_entity_poly.type
_entity_poly.pdbx_seq_one_letter_code
_entity_poly.pdbx_strand_id
1 'polypeptide(L)'
;LLIDQVIGNLVAPRIMAQTLKVHPAFVLIAAIIAASLLGVVGVIIAAPLLATLTLFGQYTMAKMLDKNPWPEAEETPPPASPSLWARLRAWRQARRKKRKI
;
A
#
# COMPACT_ATOMS: atom_id res chain seq x y z
N LEU A 1 -1.43 -24.18 -4.06
CA LEU A 1 0.02 -23.99 -3.83
C LEU A 1 0.64 -22.93 -4.74
N LEU A 2 0.87 -23.15 -6.04
CA LEU A 2 1.48 -22.11 -6.91
C LEU A 2 0.61 -20.86 -7.05
N ILE A 3 -0.72 -21.04 -7.17
CA ILE A 3 -1.68 -19.94 -7.21
C ILE A 3 -1.65 -19.13 -5.90
N ASP A 4 -1.60 -19.81 -4.75
CA ASP A 4 -1.55 -19.14 -3.45
C ASP A 4 -0.24 -18.38 -3.24
N GLN A 5 0.90 -18.91 -3.72
CA GLN A 5 2.17 -18.18 -3.69
C GLN A 5 2.15 -16.93 -4.59
N VAL A 6 1.54 -17.03 -5.77
CA VAL A 6 1.38 -15.89 -6.69
C VAL A 6 0.48 -14.82 -6.06
N ILE A 7 -0.63 -15.23 -5.42
CA ILE A 7 -1.53 -14.31 -4.73
C ILE A 7 -0.81 -13.67 -3.53
N GLY A 8 -0.15 -14.46 -2.69
CA GLY A 8 0.56 -13.99 -1.50
C GLY A 8 1.72 -13.04 -1.82
N ASN A 9 2.50 -13.32 -2.86
CA ASN A 9 3.70 -12.54 -3.17
C ASN A 9 3.46 -11.33 -4.07
N LEU A 10 2.38 -11.30 -4.86
CA LEU A 10 2.13 -10.21 -5.82
C LEU A 10 0.87 -9.40 -5.49
N VAL A 11 -0.20 -10.06 -5.02
CA VAL A 11 -1.49 -9.40 -4.80
C VAL A 11 -1.53 -8.76 -3.42
N ALA A 12 -1.08 -9.48 -2.38
CA ALA A 12 -1.06 -8.95 -1.01
C ALA A 12 -0.21 -7.66 -0.85
N PRO A 13 1.05 -7.60 -1.31
CA PRO A 13 1.84 -6.36 -1.18
C PRO A 13 1.25 -5.21 -2.00
N ARG A 14 0.60 -5.47 -3.12
CA ARG A 14 -0.03 -4.43 -3.93
C ARG A 14 -1.27 -3.82 -3.25
N ILE A 15 -2.02 -4.62 -2.51
CA ILE A 15 -3.15 -4.15 -1.69
C ILE A 15 -2.62 -3.39 -0.46
N MET A 16 -1.62 -3.94 0.24
CA MET A 16 -1.04 -3.31 1.45
C MET A 16 -0.25 -2.03 1.16
N ALA A 17 0.37 -1.92 -0.02
CA ALA A 17 1.08 -0.73 -0.47
C ALA A 17 0.16 0.49 -0.63
N GLN A 18 -1.15 0.28 -0.82
CA GLN A 18 -2.11 1.37 -0.85
C GLN A 18 -2.39 1.95 0.56
N THR A 19 -2.06 1.20 1.61
CA THR A 19 -2.44 1.51 3.00
C THR A 19 -1.28 2.02 3.84
N LEU A 20 -0.05 1.54 3.64
CA LEU A 20 1.12 2.07 4.34
C LEU A 20 1.61 3.37 3.70
N LYS A 21 1.07 4.50 4.16
CA LYS A 21 1.52 5.87 3.85
C LYS A 21 2.92 6.22 4.43
N VAL A 22 3.72 5.22 4.82
CA VAL A 22 5.06 5.43 5.37
C VAL A 22 6.07 5.05 4.30
N HIS A 23 6.72 6.06 3.72
CA HIS A 23 7.67 5.84 2.63
C HIS A 23 8.84 4.95 3.13
N PRO A 24 9.18 3.83 2.45
CA PRO A 24 10.21 2.89 2.90
C PRO A 24 11.56 3.53 3.22
N ALA A 25 11.90 4.65 2.55
CA ALA A 25 13.13 5.37 2.84
C ALA A 25 13.16 5.96 4.26
N PHE A 26 12.02 6.39 4.83
CA PHE A 26 12.01 6.90 6.20
C PHE A 26 12.37 5.80 7.21
N VAL A 27 11.92 4.57 7.00
CA VAL A 27 12.27 3.41 7.85
C VAL A 27 13.77 3.15 7.80
N LEU A 28 14.36 3.21 6.61
CA LEU A 28 15.80 3.05 6.42
C LEU A 28 16.60 4.16 7.11
N ILE A 29 16.20 5.42 6.94
CA ILE A 29 16.85 6.57 7.59
C ILE A 29 16.75 6.44 9.12
N ALA A 30 15.57 6.12 9.65
CA ALA A 30 15.37 5.91 11.08
C ALA A 30 16.22 4.74 11.61
N ALA A 31 16.33 3.64 10.85
CA ALA A 31 17.16 2.51 11.22
C ALA A 31 18.66 2.87 11.26
N ILE A 32 19.15 3.65 10.30
CA ILE A 32 20.54 4.12 10.30
C ILE A 32 20.79 5.03 11.50
N ILE A 33 19.92 6.01 11.76
CA ILE A 33 20.05 6.92 12.91
C ILE A 33 20.01 6.11 14.22
N ALA A 34 19.03 5.23 14.38
CA ALA A 34 18.88 4.41 15.59
C ALA A 34 20.06 3.44 15.77
N ALA A 35 20.61 2.89 14.69
CA ALA A 35 21.81 2.07 14.72
C ALA A 35 23.02 2.85 15.23
N SER A 36 23.19 4.10 14.78
CA SER A 36 24.29 4.95 15.25
C SER A 36 24.14 5.36 16.71
N LEU A 37 22.91 5.52 17.22
CA LEU A 37 22.65 5.94 18.61
C LEU A 37 22.70 4.77 19.62
N LEU A 38 22.11 3.63 19.27
CA LEU A 38 21.86 2.51 20.20
C LEU A 38 22.42 1.17 19.70
N GLY A 39 23.13 1.15 18.57
CA GLY A 39 23.65 -0.06 17.95
C GLY A 39 22.54 -0.97 17.39
N VAL A 40 22.76 -2.28 17.45
CA VAL A 40 21.81 -3.29 16.92
C VAL A 40 20.43 -3.18 17.57
N VAL A 41 20.37 -2.82 18.86
CA VAL A 41 19.11 -2.63 19.59
C VAL A 41 18.28 -1.51 18.96
N GLY A 42 18.92 -0.43 18.52
CA GLY A 42 18.26 0.69 17.84
C GLY A 42 17.56 0.28 16.56
N VAL A 43 18.17 -0.64 15.78
CA VAL A 43 17.59 -1.15 14.54
C VAL A 43 16.28 -1.89 14.78
N ILE A 44 16.22 -2.72 15.84
CA ILE A 44 15.04 -3.52 16.18
C ILE A 44 13.84 -2.61 16.49
N ILE A 45 14.08 -1.50 17.19
CA ILE A 45 13.02 -0.56 17.61
C ILE A 45 12.77 0.57 16.59
N ALA A 46 13.56 0.68 15.53
CA ALA A 46 13.48 1.81 14.60
C ALA A 46 12.11 1.93 13.93
N ALA A 47 11.54 0.80 13.49
CA ALA A 47 10.24 0.77 12.84
C ALA A 47 9.09 1.24 13.76
N PRO A 48 8.90 0.68 14.98
CA PRO A 48 7.85 1.15 15.88
C PRO A 48 8.10 2.60 16.35
N LEU A 49 9.35 3.00 16.59
CA LEU A 49 9.68 4.38 16.99
C LEU A 49 9.30 5.38 15.88
N LEU A 50 9.65 5.07 14.63
CA LEU A 50 9.27 5.91 13.48
C LEU A 50 7.76 5.96 13.30
N ALA A 51 7.05 4.84 13.49
CA ALA A 51 5.59 4.81 13.43
C ALA A 51 4.97 5.74 14.49
N THR A 52 5.47 5.73 15.72
CA THR A 52 5.01 6.64 16.78
C THR A 52 5.29 8.10 16.43
N LEU A 53 6.49 8.42 15.96
CA LEU A 53 6.86 9.80 15.59
C LEU A 53 6.05 10.32 14.40
N THR A 54 5.83 9.50 13.39
CA THR A 54 5.02 9.87 12.22
C THR A 54 3.56 10.07 12.59
N LEU A 55 2.99 9.20 13.41
CA LEU A 55 1.62 9.36 13.92
C LEU A 55 1.49 10.65 14.75
N PHE A 56 2.44 10.90 15.65
CA PHE A 56 2.45 12.10 16.48
C PHE A 56 2.62 13.38 15.64
N GLY A 57 3.51 13.37 14.65
CA GLY A 57 3.72 14.48 13.72
C GLY A 57 2.50 14.75 12.85
N GLN A 58 1.85 13.70 12.34
CA GLN A 58 0.61 13.84 11.58
C GLN A 58 -0.52 14.42 12.43
N TYR A 59 -0.66 13.93 13.67
CA TYR A 59 -1.66 14.46 14.60
C TYR A 59 -1.42 15.93 14.92
N THR A 60 -0.20 16.29 15.32
CA THR A 60 0.13 17.67 15.70
C THR A 60 -0.05 18.62 14.52
N MET A 61 0.39 18.22 13.32
CA MET A 61 0.20 19.01 12.09
C MET A 61 -1.28 19.18 11.75
N ALA A 62 -2.08 18.11 11.80
CA ALA A 62 -3.51 18.20 11.54
C ALA A 62 -4.24 19.05 12.59
N LYS A 63 -3.88 18.92 13.87
CA LYS A 63 -4.43 19.72 14.97
C LYS A 63 -4.08 21.20 14.85
N MET A 64 -2.87 21.54 14.40
CA MET A 64 -2.44 22.92 14.16
C MET A 64 -3.13 23.56 12.94
N LEU A 65 -3.48 22.76 11.94
CA LEU A 65 -4.15 23.21 10.72
C LEU A 65 -5.69 23.14 10.82
N ASP A 66 -6.25 22.89 12.02
CA ASP A 66 -7.67 22.63 12.28
C ASP A 66 -8.29 21.59 11.33
N LYS A 67 -7.47 20.66 10.83
CA LYS A 67 -7.91 19.53 10.01
C LYS A 67 -8.28 18.38 10.93
N ASN A 68 -9.31 17.62 10.54
CA ASN A 68 -9.65 16.39 11.26
C ASN A 68 -8.43 15.42 11.19
N PRO A 69 -7.81 15.06 12.32
CA PRO A 69 -6.62 14.21 12.32
C PRO A 69 -6.93 12.73 12.04
N TRP A 70 -8.19 12.33 12.22
CA TRP A 70 -8.70 11.01 11.85
C TRP A 70 -9.87 11.19 10.90
N PRO A 71 -9.62 11.51 9.61
CA PRO A 71 -10.67 11.46 8.62
C PRO A 71 -11.19 10.02 8.58
N GLU A 72 -12.50 9.83 8.73
CA GLU A 72 -13.14 8.56 8.43
C GLU A 72 -12.64 8.14 7.05
N ALA A 73 -12.04 6.96 6.97
CA ALA A 73 -11.54 6.45 5.72
C ALA A 73 -12.75 6.39 4.78
N GLU A 74 -12.87 7.33 3.85
CA GLU A 74 -13.74 7.16 2.70
C GLU A 74 -13.27 5.86 2.08
N GLU A 75 -14.05 4.80 2.28
CA GLU A 75 -13.93 3.55 1.55
C GLU A 75 -14.23 3.89 0.10
N THR A 76 -13.30 4.54 -0.60
CA THR A 76 -13.39 4.66 -2.04
C THR A 76 -13.42 3.23 -2.53
N PRO A 77 -14.56 2.74 -3.07
CA PRO A 77 -14.64 1.36 -3.50
C PRO A 77 -13.49 1.17 -4.49
N PRO A 78 -12.69 0.09 -4.35
CA PRO A 78 -11.53 -0.11 -5.20
C PRO A 78 -11.99 0.08 -6.65
N PRO A 79 -11.29 0.90 -7.45
CA PRO A 79 -11.72 1.23 -8.80
C PRO A 79 -12.00 -0.08 -9.51
N ALA A 80 -13.23 -0.25 -10.04
CA ALA A 80 -13.68 -1.49 -10.65
C ALA A 80 -12.69 -1.90 -11.74
N SER A 81 -11.72 -2.74 -11.37
CA SER A 81 -10.64 -3.10 -12.28
C SER A 81 -11.28 -3.86 -13.44
N PRO A 82 -11.07 -3.44 -14.70
CA PRO A 82 -11.68 -4.14 -15.82
C PRO A 82 -11.11 -5.56 -15.82
N SER A 83 -11.96 -6.52 -15.47
CA SER A 83 -11.53 -7.90 -15.32
C SER A 83 -10.83 -8.37 -16.59
N LEU A 84 -9.69 -9.06 -16.45
CA LEU A 84 -9.00 -9.69 -17.57
C LEU A 84 -9.97 -10.60 -18.38
N TRP A 85 -10.94 -11.20 -17.69
CA TRP A 85 -12.03 -11.97 -18.28
C TRP A 85 -12.98 -11.17 -19.17
N ALA A 86 -13.22 -9.89 -18.90
CA ALA A 86 -14.00 -9.01 -19.76
C ALA A 86 -13.27 -8.77 -21.09
N ARG A 87 -11.94 -8.58 -21.06
CA ARG A 87 -11.10 -8.41 -22.26
C ARG A 87 -11.04 -9.70 -23.10
N LEU A 88 -10.89 -10.85 -22.45
CA LEU A 88 -10.92 -12.18 -23.10
C LEU A 88 -12.29 -12.46 -23.77
N ARG A 89 -13.39 -12.12 -23.10
CA ARG A 89 -14.75 -12.29 -23.65
C ARG A 89 -14.98 -11.38 -24.86
N ALA A 90 -14.56 -10.12 -24.80
CA ALA A 90 -14.66 -9.17 -25.91
C ALA A 90 -13.93 -9.68 -27.17
N TRP A 91 -12.72 -10.24 -27.01
CA TRP A 91 -11.97 -10.83 -28.13
C TRP A 91 -12.64 -12.07 -28.73
N ARG A 92 -13.23 -12.94 -27.90
CA ARG A 92 -14.00 -14.10 -28.41
C ARG A 92 -15.22 -13.65 -29.23
N GLN A 93 -15.90 -12.59 -28.80
CA GLN A 93 -17.06 -12.06 -29.51
C GLN A 93 -16.67 -11.39 -30.83
N ALA A 94 -15.56 -10.64 -30.85
CA ALA A 94 -15.02 -10.03 -32.07
C ALA A 94 -14.64 -11.09 -33.11
N ARG A 95 -14.15 -12.27 -32.69
CA ARG A 95 -13.85 -13.39 -33.60
C ARG A 95 -15.08 -14.10 -34.18
N ARG A 96 -16.25 -14.05 -33.53
CA ARG A 96 -17.49 -14.67 -34.05
C ARG A 96 -18.16 -13.83 -35.13
N LYS A 97 -18.02 -12.50 -35.09
CA LYS A 97 -18.66 -11.59 -36.07
C LYS A 97 -17.98 -11.58 -37.44
N LYS A 98 -16.70 -11.93 -37.51
CA LYS A 98 -15.93 -12.06 -38.77
C LYS A 98 -16.22 -13.33 -39.59
N ARG A 99 -17.16 -14.18 -39.17
CA ARG A 99 -17.48 -15.45 -39.83
C ARG A 99 -18.84 -15.47 -40.54
N LYS A 100 -19.50 -14.31 -40.65
CA LYS A 100 -20.81 -14.11 -41.30
C LYS A 100 -20.78 -13.07 -42.45
N ILE A 101 -19.60 -12.74 -42.97
CA ILE A 101 -19.42 -11.99 -44.22
C ILE A 101 -18.63 -12.91 -45.15
#